data_AF-S4RZ44-F1
#
_entry.id   AF-S4RZ44-F1
#
_cell.length_a   1.000
_cell.length_b   1.000
_cell.length_c   1.000
_cell.angle_alpha   90.00
_cell.angle_beta   90.00
_cell.angle_gamma   90.00
#
_symmetry.space_group_name_H-M   'P 1'
#
loop_
_entity.id
_entity.type
_entity.pdbx_description
1 polymer ?
#
loop_
_entity_poly.entity_id
_entity_poly.type
_entity_poly.pdbx_seq_one_letter_code
_entity_poly.pdbx_strand_id
1 'polypeptide(L)'
;KQPPSDMSDVKEQQEEEEEKDLRSVLVTSVLTLEKIDQGLYRRRGSHPWVPRSNTLFGGQIVGQALVAAGLTVGKGLHAHSLHCYFVRPG
;
A
#
# COMPACT_ATOMS: atom_id res chain seq x y z
N LYS A 1 -29.15 35.02 -21.79
CA LYS A 1 -28.81 33.86 -22.64
C LYS A 1 -27.29 33.81 -22.78
N GLN A 2 -26.64 33.07 -21.90
CA GLN A 2 -25.23 32.66 -21.96
C GLN A 2 -25.12 31.43 -21.03
N PRO A 3 -24.62 30.28 -21.50
CA PRO A 3 -24.49 29.09 -20.68
C PRO A 3 -23.22 29.19 -19.83
N PRO A 4 -23.21 28.73 -18.55
CA PRO A 4 -21.97 28.55 -17.81
C PRO A 4 -21.16 27.39 -18.42
N SER A 5 -19.88 27.62 -18.61
CA SER A 5 -18.94 26.87 -19.46
C SER A 5 -18.03 25.87 -18.74
N ASP A 6 -18.31 25.47 -17.51
CA ASP A 6 -17.41 24.56 -16.77
C ASP A 6 -18.05 23.19 -16.52
N MET A 7 -17.98 22.33 -17.55
CA MET A 7 -18.18 20.88 -17.39
C MET A 7 -16.85 20.12 -17.47
N SER A 8 -15.72 20.82 -17.60
CA SER A 8 -14.36 20.26 -17.57
C SER A 8 -13.85 19.99 -16.15
N ASP A 9 -14.13 20.88 -15.19
CA ASP A 9 -13.64 20.75 -13.80
C ASP A 9 -14.26 19.56 -13.05
N VAL A 10 -15.50 19.19 -13.40
CA VAL A 10 -16.18 18.06 -12.76
C VAL A 10 -15.53 16.72 -13.15
N LYS A 11 -14.92 16.64 -14.33
CA LYS A 11 -14.32 15.39 -14.83
C LYS A 11 -12.93 15.13 -14.26
N GLU A 12 -12.14 16.17 -14.04
CA GLU A 12 -10.81 16.06 -13.40
C GLU A 12 -10.92 15.78 -11.88
N GLN A 13 -11.92 16.35 -11.20
CA GLN A 13 -12.13 16.11 -9.77
C GLN A 13 -12.59 14.68 -9.45
N GLN A 14 -13.32 14.05 -10.37
CA GLN A 14 -13.89 12.72 -10.18
C GLN A 14 -12.85 11.60 -10.37
N GLU A 15 -11.85 11.80 -11.24
CA GLU A 15 -10.72 10.88 -11.42
C GLU A 15 -9.74 10.97 -10.23
N GLU A 16 -9.51 12.16 -9.66
CA GLU A 16 -8.66 12.33 -8.47
C GLU A 16 -9.26 11.72 -7.20
N GLU A 17 -10.59 11.77 -6.98
CA GLU A 17 -11.25 11.17 -5.81
C GLU A 17 -11.25 9.63 -5.84
N GLU A 18 -11.49 9.00 -7.01
CA GLU A 18 -11.38 7.54 -7.15
C GLU A 18 -9.93 7.05 -7.02
N GLU A 19 -8.95 7.79 -7.54
CA GLU A 19 -7.52 7.46 -7.40
C GLU A 19 -7.04 7.59 -5.93
N LYS A 20 -7.64 8.51 -5.16
CA LYS A 20 -7.37 8.69 -3.73
C LYS A 20 -7.86 7.52 -2.89
N ASP A 21 -8.94 6.86 -3.30
CA ASP A 21 -9.56 5.77 -2.54
C ASP A 21 -8.71 4.50 -2.60
N LEU A 22 -8.20 4.11 -3.77
CA LEU A 22 -7.38 2.90 -3.91
C LEU A 22 -6.01 3.01 -3.24
N ARG A 23 -5.33 4.15 -3.38
CA ARG A 23 -4.03 4.39 -2.74
C ARG A 23 -4.15 4.43 -1.21
N SER A 24 -5.18 5.12 -0.72
CA SER A 24 -5.45 5.20 0.72
C SER A 24 -5.85 3.85 1.29
N VAL A 25 -6.66 3.06 0.57
CA VAL A 25 -6.96 1.68 0.94
C VAL A 25 -5.67 0.87 1.02
N LEU A 26 -4.81 0.85 -0.01
CA LEU A 26 -3.56 0.06 0.02
C LEU A 26 -2.64 0.43 1.19
N VAL A 27 -2.47 1.73 1.47
CA VAL A 27 -1.64 2.22 2.57
C VAL A 27 -2.25 1.86 3.94
N THR A 28 -3.55 2.07 4.11
CA THR A 28 -4.24 1.89 5.40
C THR A 28 -4.56 0.43 5.70
N SER A 29 -4.72 -0.40 4.66
CA SER A 29 -5.19 -1.79 4.79
C SER A 29 -4.05 -2.81 4.63
N VAL A 30 -3.28 -2.73 3.54
CA VAL A 30 -2.32 -3.76 3.16
C VAL A 30 -0.92 -3.46 3.68
N LEU A 31 -0.44 -2.22 3.57
CA LEU A 31 0.94 -1.86 3.88
C LEU A 31 1.15 -1.39 5.31
N THR A 32 0.08 -1.34 6.12
CA THR A 32 0.18 -0.94 7.51
C THR A 32 0.79 -2.06 8.37
N LEU A 33 1.90 -1.74 9.02
CA LEU A 33 2.61 -2.61 9.95
C LEU A 33 2.46 -2.13 11.40
N GLU A 34 2.53 -3.08 12.31
CA GLU A 34 2.67 -2.87 13.74
C GLU A 34 4.13 -3.14 14.12
N LYS A 35 4.79 -2.18 14.78
CA LYS A 35 6.15 -2.37 15.28
C LYS A 35 6.08 -3.11 16.62
N ILE A 36 6.73 -4.27 16.69
CA ILE A 36 6.84 -5.05 17.93
C ILE A 36 8.15 -4.69 18.64
N ASP A 37 9.26 -4.60 17.89
CA ASP A 37 10.59 -4.30 18.43
C ASP A 37 11.50 -3.64 17.37
N GLN A 38 12.77 -3.40 17.69
CA GLN A 38 13.80 -2.95 16.76
C GLN A 38 13.99 -3.95 15.63
N GLY A 39 13.65 -3.55 14.40
CA GLY A 39 13.72 -4.43 13.23
C GLY A 39 12.63 -5.51 13.18
N LEU A 40 11.71 -5.55 14.15
CA LEU A 40 10.64 -6.53 14.20
C LEU A 40 9.27 -5.88 13.99
N TYR A 41 8.64 -6.25 12.88
CA TYR A 41 7.35 -5.72 12.46
C TYR A 41 6.37 -6.87 12.17
N ARG A 42 5.12 -6.68 12.56
CA ARG A 42 4.02 -7.60 12.31
C ARG A 42 2.98 -6.94 11.42
N ARG A 43 2.42 -7.70 10.49
CA ARG A 43 1.27 -7.25 9.70
C ARG A 43 0.09 -6.92 10.63
N ARG A 44 -0.51 -5.74 10.46
CA ARG A 44 -1.68 -5.34 11.26
C ARG A 44 -2.95 -5.99 10.70
N GLY A 45 -3.58 -6.84 11.53
CA GLY A 45 -4.92 -7.37 11.33
C GLY A 45 -5.06 -8.52 10.31
N SER A 46 -6.02 -9.41 10.60
CA SER A 46 -6.59 -10.33 9.62
C SER A 46 -7.53 -9.52 8.73
N HIS A 47 -7.05 -9.07 7.57
CA HIS A 47 -7.93 -8.39 6.63
C HIS A 47 -9.01 -9.34 6.11
N PRO A 48 -10.23 -8.86 5.83
CA PRO A 48 -11.28 -9.66 5.19
C PRO A 48 -10.85 -10.24 3.82
N TRP A 49 -9.81 -9.66 3.22
CA TRP A 49 -9.16 -10.10 1.99
C TRP A 49 -7.99 -11.06 2.27
N VAL A 50 -8.13 -11.98 3.23
CA VAL A 50 -7.34 -13.21 3.20
C VAL A 50 -8.17 -14.19 2.37
N PRO A 51 -7.72 -14.56 1.15
CA PRO A 51 -8.45 -15.56 0.39
C PRO A 51 -8.53 -16.85 1.23
N ARG A 52 -9.68 -17.53 1.17
CA ARG A 52 -9.91 -18.82 1.85
C ARG A 52 -8.81 -19.87 1.55
N SER A 53 -8.02 -19.66 0.50
CA SER A 53 -6.86 -20.47 0.10
C SER A 53 -5.65 -20.33 1.03
N ASN A 54 -5.67 -19.46 2.03
CA ASN A 54 -4.55 -19.22 2.97
C ASN A 54 -3.28 -18.67 2.29
N THR A 55 -3.32 -18.35 0.99
CA THR A 55 -2.17 -17.88 0.22
C THR A 55 -2.14 -16.36 0.12
N LEU A 56 -1.01 -15.76 0.47
CA LEU A 56 -0.79 -14.32 0.30
C LEU A 56 -0.24 -14.00 -1.09
N PHE A 57 -0.68 -12.87 -1.65
CA PHE A 57 -0.10 -12.38 -2.90
C PHE A 57 1.35 -11.94 -2.68
N GLY A 58 2.26 -12.36 -3.57
CA GLY A 58 3.70 -12.05 -3.43
C GLY A 58 3.99 -10.56 -3.34
N GLY A 59 3.28 -9.72 -4.11
CA GLY A 59 3.43 -8.27 -4.05
C GLY A 59 3.07 -7.66 -2.69
N GLN A 60 2.11 -8.25 -1.97
CA GLN A 60 1.76 -7.81 -0.61
C GLN A 60 2.89 -8.11 0.37
N ILE A 61 3.48 -9.31 0.29
CA ILE A 61 4.59 -9.70 1.16
C ILE A 61 5.80 -8.78 0.90
N VAL A 62 6.12 -8.56 -0.37
CA VAL A 62 7.27 -7.73 -0.77
C VAL A 62 7.08 -6.26 -0.38
N GLY A 63 5.88 -5.70 -0.60
CA GLY A 63 5.57 -4.33 -0.21
C GLY A 63 5.67 -4.11 1.30
N GLN A 64 5.14 -5.04 2.09
CA GLN A 64 5.28 -5.00 3.55
C GLN A 64 6.74 -5.12 4.00
N ALA A 65 7.52 -6.03 3.40
CA ALA A 65 8.93 -6.16 3.70
C ALA A 65 9.71 -4.87 3.40
N LEU A 66 9.38 -4.19 2.30
CA LEU A 66 9.99 -2.91 1.95
C LEU A 66 9.62 -1.79 2.93
N VAL A 67 8.36 -1.71 3.37
CA VAL A 67 7.94 -0.75 4.40
C VAL A 67 8.67 -1.00 5.71
N ALA A 68 8.79 -2.26 6.15
CA ALA A 68 9.55 -2.62 7.35
C ALA A 68 11.01 -2.16 7.25
N ALA A 69 11.66 -2.42 6.11
CA ALA A 69 13.03 -1.97 5.86
C ALA A 69 13.16 -0.43 5.82
N GLY A 70 12.19 0.27 5.24
CA GLY A 70 12.14 1.73 5.26
C GLY A 70 12.01 2.31 6.68
N LEU A 71 11.31 1.62 7.58
CA LEU A 71 11.12 2.03 8.97
C LEU A 71 12.35 1.81 9.86
N THR A 72 13.36 1.06 9.42
CA THR A 72 14.61 0.84 10.16
C THR A 72 15.72 1.80 9.76
N VAL A 73 15.58 2.50 8.63
CA VAL A 73 16.59 3.43 8.10
C VAL A 73 16.25 4.88 8.42
N GLY A 74 17.27 5.75 8.44
CA GLY A 74 17.12 7.17 8.72
C GLY A 74 16.34 7.94 7.64
N LYS A 75 15.73 9.07 8.02
CA LYS A 75 15.00 9.94 7.10
C LYS A 75 15.96 10.46 6.00
N GLY A 76 15.62 10.22 4.74
CA GLY A 76 16.41 10.63 3.57
C GLY A 76 17.05 9.47 2.79
N LEU A 77 16.94 8.24 3.28
CA LEU A 77 17.35 7.04 2.53
C LEU A 77 16.15 6.46 1.78
N HIS A 78 16.28 6.36 0.46
CA HIS A 78 15.26 5.80 -0.42
C HIS A 78 15.71 4.45 -0.99
N ALA A 79 14.77 3.53 -1.15
CA ALA A 79 15.05 2.24 -1.77
C ALA A 79 15.37 2.44 -3.26
N HIS A 80 16.54 1.93 -3.70
CA HIS A 80 16.98 2.01 -5.10
C HIS A 80 16.80 0.68 -5.83
N SER A 81 16.86 -0.44 -5.11
CA SER A 81 16.65 -1.80 -5.61
C SER A 81 16.17 -2.70 -4.48
N LEU A 82 15.51 -3.81 -4.84
CA LEU A 82 15.04 -4.82 -3.89
C LEU A 82 15.17 -6.20 -4.52
N HIS A 83 15.78 -7.13 -3.80
CA HIS A 83 15.88 -8.53 -4.19
C HIS A 83 15.13 -9.36 -3.17
N CYS A 84 14.20 -10.20 -3.64
CA CYS A 84 13.41 -11.06 -2.79
C CYS A 84 13.31 -12.46 -3.39
N TYR A 85 13.27 -13.47 -2.51
CA TYR A 85 13.13 -14.86 -2.87
C TYR A 85 12.00 -15.47 -2.05
N PHE A 86 11.07 -16.15 -2.73
CA PHE A 86 10.00 -16.89 -2.06
C PHE A 86 10.45 -18.32 -1.79
N VAL A 87 10.70 -18.62 -0.52
CA VAL A 87 11.23 -19.94 -0.10
C VAL A 87 10.11 -20.96 0.11
N ARG A 88 8.91 -20.50 0.48
CA ARG A 88 7.73 -21.35 0.69
C ARG A 88 6.47 -20.63 0.23
N PRO A 89 5.45 -21.36 -0.24
CA PRO A 89 4.11 -20.81 -0.39
C PRO A 89 3.63 -20.35 1.00
N GLY A 90 3.19 -19.10 1.06
CA GLY A 90 2.65 -18.45 2.27
C GLY A 90 1.21 -18.80 2.52
#